data_AF-A0A1A8Q210-F1
#
_entry.id   AF-A0A1A8Q210-F1
#
_cell.length_a   1.000
_cell.length_b   1.000
_cell.length_c   1.000
_cell.angle_alpha   90.00
_cell.angle_beta   90.00
_cell.angle_gamma   90.00
#
_symmetry.space_group_name_H-M   'P 1'
#
loop_
_entity.id
_entity.type
_entity.pdbx_description
1 polymer ?
#
loop_
_entity_poly.entity_id
_entity_poly.type
_entity_poly.pdbx_seq_one_letter_code
_entity_poly.pdbx_strand_id
1 'polypeptide(L)'
;PDLIRDDGTQPEAGAEPAAEFLKCNKAAWRMPCQYLVILHQGTHAPQVQRTIRRLRAKAARRGYLLEILRTYSGALPGFLVKMSRDVLHLAVKLPHVH
;
A
#
# COMPACT_ATOMS: atom_id res chain seq x y z
N PRO A 1 -29.27 -39.62 11.23
CA PRO A 1 -28.60 -39.25 12.50
C PRO A 1 -27.30 -40.06 12.63
N ASP A 2 -26.10 -39.50 12.54
CA ASP A 2 -25.65 -38.14 12.81
C ASP A 2 -24.50 -37.78 11.85
N LEU A 3 -24.53 -36.56 11.32
CA LEU A 3 -23.49 -35.99 10.48
C LEU A 3 -22.30 -35.62 11.37
N ILE A 4 -21.18 -36.31 11.23
CA ILE A 4 -19.90 -35.78 11.71
C ILE A 4 -19.49 -34.69 10.72
N ARG A 5 -19.76 -33.44 11.10
CA ARG A 5 -19.22 -32.24 10.45
C ARG A 5 -17.70 -32.33 10.43
N ASP A 6 -17.18 -32.59 9.23
CA ASP A 6 -15.83 -32.20 8.83
C ASP A 6 -15.75 -30.67 8.97
N ASP A 7 -15.23 -30.19 10.10
CA ASP A 7 -14.89 -28.78 10.28
C ASP A 7 -13.54 -28.55 9.60
N GLY A 8 -13.57 -28.67 8.27
CA GLY A 8 -12.52 -28.21 7.39
C GLY A 8 -12.37 -26.71 7.57
N THR A 9 -11.58 -26.30 8.57
CA THR A 9 -10.98 -24.97 8.58
C THR A 9 -9.92 -24.97 7.47
N GLN A 10 -10.38 -24.86 6.23
CA GLN A 10 -9.53 -24.39 5.14
C GLN A 10 -9.11 -22.98 5.53
N PRO A 11 -7.80 -22.70 5.69
CA PRO A 11 -7.35 -21.32 5.73
C PRO A 11 -7.74 -20.70 4.38
N GLU A 12 -8.74 -19.83 4.44
CA GLU A 12 -9.21 -18.99 3.35
C GLU A 12 -8.01 -18.44 2.57
N ALA A 13 -8.00 -18.78 1.27
CA ALA A 13 -7.30 -18.15 0.16
C ALA A 13 -6.13 -17.23 0.52
N GLY A 14 -4.91 -17.76 0.34
CA GLY A 14 -3.66 -17.04 0.06
C GLY A 14 -3.57 -15.63 0.61
N ALA A 15 -3.02 -15.48 1.82
CA ALA A 15 -2.60 -14.19 2.33
C ALA A 15 -1.67 -13.54 1.28
N GLU A 16 -2.20 -12.57 0.52
CA GLU A 16 -1.36 -11.77 -0.36
C GLU A 16 -0.21 -11.20 0.49
N PRO A 17 1.05 -11.31 0.02
CA PRO A 17 2.20 -10.90 0.81
C PRO A 17 2.00 -9.45 1.24
N ALA A 18 2.12 -9.20 2.55
CA ALA A 18 2.04 -7.86 3.08
C ALA A 18 3.15 -7.02 2.44
N ALA A 19 2.78 -5.86 1.90
CA ALA A 19 3.73 -5.01 1.19
C ALA A 19 4.97 -4.68 2.04
N GLU A 20 6.14 -4.65 1.40
CA GLU A 20 7.39 -4.42 2.10
C GLU A 20 7.69 -2.92 2.30
N PHE A 21 8.26 -2.56 3.45
CA PHE A 21 8.75 -1.20 3.67
C PHE A 21 10.28 -1.14 3.58
N LEU A 22 10.76 -0.60 2.47
CA LEU A 22 12.19 -0.42 2.21
C LEU A 22 12.65 1.00 2.55
N LYS A 23 13.87 1.10 3.06
CA LYS A 23 14.54 2.38 3.35
C LYS A 23 16.03 2.26 3.03
N CYS A 24 16.67 3.38 2.67
CA CYS A 24 18.12 3.39 2.48
C CYS A 24 18.83 2.98 3.79
N ASN A 25 19.82 2.09 3.69
CA ASN A 25 20.61 1.66 4.85
C ASN A 25 21.44 2.82 5.44
N LYS A 26 21.95 3.70 4.57
CA LYS A 26 22.72 4.88 4.99
C LYS A 26 21.77 6.00 5.44
N ALA A 27 21.78 6.29 6.75
CA ALA A 27 20.84 7.25 7.34
C ALA A 27 20.93 8.66 6.74
N ALA A 28 22.14 9.13 6.43
CA ALA A 28 22.39 10.45 5.84
C ALA A 28 21.82 10.62 4.42
N TRP A 29 21.44 9.54 3.74
CA TRP A 29 20.86 9.58 2.39
C TRP A 29 19.34 9.39 2.38
N ARG A 30 18.73 9.22 3.56
CA ARG A 30 17.27 9.07 3.66
C ARG A 30 16.63 10.42 3.43
N MET A 31 15.62 10.44 2.55
CA MET A 31 14.72 11.57 2.40
C MET A 31 13.55 11.39 3.37
N PRO A 32 13.45 12.18 4.45
CA PRO A 32 12.36 12.03 5.41
C PRO A 32 11.04 12.47 4.79
N CYS A 33 9.95 11.84 5.25
CA CYS A 33 8.56 12.18 4.90
C CYS A 33 8.21 12.08 3.40
N GLN A 34 9.08 11.52 2.56
CA GLN A 34 8.80 11.22 1.16
C GLN A 34 8.93 9.73 0.91
N TYR A 35 7.91 9.16 0.27
CA TYR A 35 7.79 7.72 0.08
C TYR A 35 7.37 7.42 -1.35
N LEU A 36 8.07 6.47 -1.98
CA LEU A 36 7.66 5.88 -3.23
C LEU A 36 6.76 4.68 -2.93
N VAL A 37 5.51 4.73 -3.36
CA VAL A 37 4.58 3.60 -3.28
C VAL A 37 4.59 2.90 -4.63
N ILE A 38 5.04 1.65 -4.64
CA ILE A 38 5.10 0.80 -5.83
C ILE A 38 3.93 -0.17 -5.79
N LEU A 39 3.23 -0.30 -6.92
CA LEU A 39 2.10 -1.21 -7.07
C LEU A 39 2.51 -2.44 -7.88
N HIS A 40 1.73 -3.51 -7.78
CA HIS A 40 1.91 -4.74 -8.53
C HIS A 40 2.04 -4.48 -10.03
N GLN A 41 2.92 -5.25 -10.68
CA GLN A 41 3.09 -5.25 -12.12
C GLN A 41 1.74 -5.54 -12.81
N GLY A 42 1.41 -4.78 -13.86
CA GLY A 42 0.10 -4.81 -14.51
C GLY A 42 -0.94 -3.83 -13.94
N THR A 43 -0.62 -3.09 -12.87
CA THR A 43 -1.51 -2.04 -12.38
C THR A 43 -1.57 -0.86 -13.36
N HIS A 44 -2.76 -0.52 -13.84
CA HIS A 44 -2.95 0.57 -14.80
C HIS A 44 -3.18 1.94 -14.12
N ALA A 45 -2.98 3.02 -14.86
CA ALA A 45 -3.11 4.40 -14.34
C ALA A 45 -4.44 4.68 -13.59
N PRO A 46 -5.62 4.18 -14.03
CA PRO A 46 -6.86 4.38 -13.27
C PRO A 46 -6.86 3.70 -11.89
N GLN A 47 -6.20 2.54 -11.77
CA GLN A 47 -6.04 1.83 -10.49
C GLN A 47 -5.08 2.59 -9.58
N VAL A 48 -3.96 3.11 -10.10
CA VAL A 48 -3.06 4.00 -9.34
C VAL A 48 -3.83 5.19 -8.76
N GLN A 49 -4.67 5.84 -9.55
CA GLN A 49 -5.52 6.94 -9.09
C GLN A 49 -6.55 6.51 -8.03
N ARG A 50 -7.13 5.30 -8.14
CA ARG A 50 -8.01 4.74 -7.10
C ARG A 50 -7.24 4.51 -5.79
N THR A 51 -6.03 3.99 -5.86
CA THR A 51 -5.17 3.77 -4.68
C THR A 51 -4.79 5.09 -4.00
N ILE A 52 -4.43 6.12 -4.79
CA ILE A 52 -4.17 7.48 -4.29
C ILE A 52 -5.40 8.05 -3.55
N ARG A 53 -6.59 7.94 -4.16
CA ARG A 53 -7.85 8.39 -3.53
C ARG A 53 -8.14 7.65 -2.23
N ARG A 54 -7.92 6.34 -2.19
CA ARG A 54 -8.11 5.51 -0.98
C ARG A 54 -7.12 5.91 0.12
N LEU A 55 -5.86 6.18 -0.21
CA LEU A 55 -4.87 6.67 0.75
C LEU A 55 -5.28 8.02 1.34
N ARG A 56 -5.67 8.99 0.49
CA ARG A 56 -6.18 10.30 0.93
C ARG A 56 -7.35 10.17 1.88
N ALA A 57 -8.33 9.35 1.54
CA ALA A 57 -9.50 9.13 2.41
C ALA A 57 -9.10 8.52 3.77
N LYS A 58 -8.21 7.51 3.79
CA LYS A 58 -7.73 6.90 5.04
C LYS A 58 -6.95 7.89 5.91
N ALA A 59 -6.09 8.71 5.31
CA ALA A 59 -5.29 9.71 6.00
C ALA A 59 -6.14 10.86 6.57
N ALA A 60 -7.04 11.41 5.76
CA ALA A 60 -7.93 12.50 6.17
C ALA A 60 -8.83 12.11 7.35
N ARG A 61 -9.34 10.86 7.36
CA ARG A 61 -10.11 10.31 8.51
C ARG A 61 -9.33 10.28 9.82
N ARG A 62 -8.00 10.34 9.76
CA ARG A 62 -7.10 10.36 10.92
C ARG A 62 -6.44 11.72 11.15
N GLY A 63 -6.87 12.77 10.44
CA GLY A 63 -6.33 14.12 10.57
C GLY A 63 -4.98 14.34 9.91
N TYR A 64 -4.53 13.44 9.03
CA TYR A 64 -3.26 13.60 8.33
C TYR A 64 -3.43 14.23 6.95
N LEU A 65 -2.57 15.22 6.65
CA LEU A 65 -2.39 15.76 5.32
C LEU A 65 -1.37 14.94 4.54
N LEU A 66 -1.61 14.79 3.23
CA LEU A 66 -0.64 14.21 2.32
C LEU A 66 -0.63 14.97 0.99
N GLU A 67 0.52 14.93 0.33
CA GLU A 67 0.75 15.60 -0.96
C GLU A 67 1.28 14.57 -1.95
N ILE A 68 0.63 14.48 -3.11
CA ILE A 68 1.07 13.57 -4.19
C ILE A 68 1.99 14.36 -5.09
N LEU A 69 3.28 14.05 -5.07
CA LEU A 69 4.32 14.78 -5.80
C LEU A 69 4.43 14.34 -7.25
N ARG A 70 4.27 13.03 -7.51
CA ARG A 70 4.36 12.46 -8.86
C ARG A 70 3.61 11.15 -8.96
N THR A 71 3.04 10.86 -10.12
CA THR A 71 2.48 9.55 -10.46
C THR A 71 3.34 8.91 -11.54
N TYR A 72 3.52 7.59 -11.45
CA TYR A 72 4.29 6.79 -12.39
C TYR A 72 3.38 5.77 -13.06
N SER A 73 3.55 5.62 -14.36
CA SER A 73 2.89 4.65 -15.22
C SER A 73 3.92 3.99 -16.14
N GLY A 74 3.65 2.78 -16.60
CA GLY A 74 4.57 2.03 -17.46
C GLY A 74 5.39 1.02 -16.65
N ALA A 75 6.72 1.15 -16.68
CA ALA A 75 7.65 0.17 -16.08
C ALA A 75 7.43 -0.06 -14.57
N LEU A 76 7.02 0.98 -13.85
CA LEU A 76 6.76 0.94 -12.41
C LEU A 76 5.45 1.70 -12.12
N PRO A 77 4.31 1.01 -11.98
CA PRO A 77 3.07 1.67 -11.60
C PRO A 77 3.17 2.10 -10.13
N GLY A 78 2.92 3.38 -9.86
CA GLY A 78 3.23 3.92 -8.54
C GLY A 78 2.98 5.40 -8.39
N PHE A 79 3.31 5.92 -7.22
CA PHE A 79 3.31 7.35 -6.97
C PHE A 79 4.30 7.74 -5.86
N LEU A 80 4.85 8.94 -5.98
CA LEU A 80 5.63 9.59 -4.95
C LEU A 80 4.68 10.45 -4.10
N VAL A 81 4.70 10.21 -2.79
CA VAL A 81 3.87 10.93 -1.82
C VAL A 81 4.74 11.53 -0.72
N LYS A 82 4.44 12.77 -0.34
CA LYS A 82 4.92 13.40 0.88
C LYS A 82 3.87 13.24 1.96
N MET A 83 4.24 12.58 3.07
CA MET A 83 3.35 12.30 4.20
C MET A 83 4.14 12.02 5.49
N SER A 84 3.49 12.09 6.65
CA SER A 84 4.11 11.67 7.92
C SER A 84 4.37 10.16 7.92
N ARG A 85 5.43 9.74 8.62
CA ARG A 85 5.73 8.33 8.90
C ARG A 85 4.60 7.64 9.67
N ASP A 86 3.84 8.38 10.47
CA ASP A 86 2.72 7.86 11.25
C ASP A 86 1.56 7.34 10.39
N VAL A 87 1.58 7.65 9.09
CA VAL A 87 0.56 7.25 8.11
C VAL A 87 1.04 6.08 7.26
N LEU A 88 2.31 5.67 7.40
CA LEU A 88 2.93 4.68 6.53
C LEU A 88 2.24 3.32 6.60
N HIS A 89 1.77 2.91 7.78
CA HIS A 89 1.01 1.66 7.94
C HIS A 89 -0.34 1.68 7.19
N LEU A 90 -0.87 2.86 6.83
CA LEU A 90 -2.06 2.96 6.00
C LEU A 90 -1.77 2.67 4.53
N ALA A 91 -0.57 3.05 4.07
CA ALA A 91 -0.11 2.85 2.70
C ALA A 91 0.25 1.39 2.42
N VAL A 92 0.96 0.73 3.35
CA VAL A 92 1.32 -0.69 3.26
C VAL A 92 0.08 -1.60 3.21
N LYS A 93 -1.05 -1.16 3.76
CA LYS A 93 -2.34 -1.88 3.75
C LYS A 93 -3.26 -1.46 2.60
N LEU A 94 -2.73 -0.87 1.53
CA LEU A 94 -3.51 -0.57 0.34
C LEU A 94 -3.48 -1.78 -0.61
N PRO A 95 -4.59 -2.02 -1.34
CA PRO A 95 -4.60 -3.09 -2.33
C PRO A 95 -3.57 -2.81 -3.42
N HIS A 96 -2.99 -3.88 -3.94
CA HIS A 96 -2.00 -3.87 -5.03
C HIS A 96 -0.68 -3.18 -4.69
N VAL A 97 -0.39 -2.84 -3.44
CA VAL A 97 0.96 -2.36 -3.06
C VAL A 97 1.88 -3.56 -2.91
N HIS A 98 3.09 -3.46 -3.46
CA HIS A 98 4.12 -4.49 -3.38
C HIS A 98 5.07 -4.23 -2.21
#